data_AF-A0A1J5P2Q6-F1
#
_entry.id   AF-A0A1J5P2Q6-F1
#
_cell.length_a   1.000
_cell.length_b   1.000
_cell.length_c   1.000
_cell.angle_alpha   90.00
_cell.angle_beta   90.00
_cell.angle_gamma   90.00
#
_symmetry.space_group_name_H-M   'P 1'
#
loop_
_entity.id
_entity.type
_entity.pdbx_description
1 polymer ?
#
loop_
_entity_poly.entity_id
_entity_poly.type
_entity_poly.pdbx_seq_one_letter_code
_entity_poly.pdbx_strand_id
1 'polypeptide(L)'
;MQYRARVEDFDFDMTIERFSMSATPGDGMRPFFSSQAARTKGSYNLAGIADPVIDALIEKILGADNRADLTVACRAFDRVFRAGRYWVPQWYAHTHRLAYWDLFGHPEKPPRYAQGVGAPDNWWSDASKVAKAEQAK
;
A
#
# COMPACT_ATOMS: atom_id res chain seq x y z
N MET A 1 -9.07 20.43 -10.05
CA MET A 1 -9.53 21.45 -9.09
C MET A 1 -11.06 21.46 -8.88
N GLN A 2 -11.78 20.36 -9.15
CA GLN A 2 -13.19 20.17 -8.71
C GLN A 2 -13.34 18.77 -8.09
N TYR A 3 -12.82 17.74 -8.76
CA TYR A 3 -12.79 16.36 -8.25
C TYR A 3 -12.25 16.27 -6.81
N ARG A 4 -11.08 16.86 -6.54
CA ARG A 4 -10.48 16.85 -5.21
C ARG A 4 -11.39 17.46 -4.14
N ALA A 5 -12.02 18.60 -4.42
CA ALA A 5 -12.93 19.25 -3.49
C ALA A 5 -14.15 18.35 -3.19
N ARG A 6 -14.76 17.77 -4.24
CA ARG A 6 -15.88 16.82 -4.10
C ARG A 6 -15.49 15.59 -3.28
N VAL A 7 -14.30 15.03 -3.52
CA VAL A 7 -13.80 13.89 -2.74
C VAL A 7 -13.56 14.27 -1.28
N GLU A 8 -12.94 15.42 -1.02
CA GLU A 8 -12.69 15.92 0.34
C GLU A 8 -14.01 16.23 1.08
N ASP A 9 -15.06 16.63 0.35
CA ASP A 9 -16.41 16.89 0.84
C ASP A 9 -17.32 15.66 0.90
N PHE A 10 -16.83 14.48 0.48
CA PHE A 10 -17.62 13.25 0.33
C PHE A 10 -18.85 13.39 -0.60
N ASP A 11 -18.78 14.31 -1.58
CA ASP A 11 -19.80 14.54 -2.61
C ASP A 11 -19.60 13.63 -3.82
N PHE A 12 -19.88 12.33 -3.64
CA PHE A 12 -19.86 11.32 -4.69
C PHE A 12 -20.72 10.11 -4.28
N ASP A 13 -21.28 9.40 -5.27
CA ASP A 13 -21.90 8.10 -5.03
C ASP A 13 -20.83 6.99 -4.96
N MET A 14 -19.88 7.05 -5.89
CA MET A 14 -18.75 6.12 -5.97
C MET A 14 -17.52 6.87 -6.49
N THR A 15 -16.35 6.51 -5.96
CA THR A 15 -15.07 7.04 -6.40
C THR A 15 -14.00 5.95 -6.44
N ILE A 16 -12.87 6.23 -7.07
CA ILE A 16 -11.74 5.32 -7.16
C ILE A 16 -10.63 5.82 -6.25
N GLU A 17 -10.16 4.94 -5.37
CA GLU A 17 -9.05 5.19 -4.47
C GLU A 17 -8.04 4.06 -4.56
N ARG A 18 -6.74 4.42 -4.54
CA ARG A 18 -5.66 3.45 -4.52
C ARG A 18 -5.12 3.32 -3.10
N PHE A 19 -5.46 2.22 -2.43
CA PHE A 19 -4.84 1.91 -1.14
C PHE A 19 -3.40 1.43 -1.34
N SER A 20 -2.46 2.14 -0.70
CA SER A 20 -1.05 1.78 -0.64
C SER A 20 -0.67 1.55 0.82
N MET A 21 -0.92 0.34 1.31
CA MET A 21 -0.67 -0.02 2.70
C MET A 21 0.70 -0.69 2.90
N SER A 22 1.26 -0.53 4.09
CA SER A 22 2.48 -1.19 4.51
C SER A 22 2.28 -2.71 4.62
N ALA A 23 3.34 -3.49 4.36
CA ALA A 23 3.38 -4.93 4.62
C ALA A 23 3.28 -5.27 6.12
N THR A 24 3.54 -4.30 6.99
CA THR A 24 3.25 -4.37 8.42
C THR A 24 2.20 -3.28 8.71
N PRO A 25 0.90 -3.64 8.69
CA PRO A 25 -0.17 -2.72 9.06
C PRO A 25 0.02 -2.19 10.48
N GLY A 26 -0.40 -0.94 10.67
CA GLY A 26 -0.19 -0.19 11.91
C GLY A 26 -1.00 1.10 11.89
N ASP A 27 -0.48 2.19 12.45
CA ASP A 27 -1.26 3.41 12.70
C ASP A 27 -1.81 4.06 11.42
N GLY A 28 -1.15 3.83 10.28
CA GLY A 28 -1.63 4.20 8.96
C GLY A 28 -2.99 3.61 8.56
N MET A 29 -3.59 2.71 9.35
CA MET A 29 -4.96 2.22 9.14
C MET A 29 -6.04 3.21 9.62
N ARG A 30 -5.77 4.01 10.66
CA ARG A 30 -6.79 4.90 11.26
C ARG A 30 -7.38 5.90 10.26
N PRO A 31 -6.58 6.59 9.42
CA PRO A 31 -7.11 7.58 8.49
C PRO A 31 -8.03 7.00 7.42
N PHE A 32 -7.97 5.69 7.17
CA PHE A 32 -8.70 5.00 6.11
C PHE A 32 -9.93 4.26 6.61
N PHE A 33 -9.90 3.73 7.84
CA PHE A 33 -10.87 2.72 8.26
C PHE A 33 -11.59 3.05 9.57
N SER A 34 -11.14 4.05 10.33
CA SER A 34 -11.74 4.35 11.63
C SER A 34 -13.04 5.15 11.52
N SER A 35 -13.94 4.95 12.48
CA SER A 35 -15.17 5.75 12.62
C SER A 35 -14.89 7.25 12.80
N GLN A 36 -13.77 7.60 13.46
CA GLN A 36 -13.35 8.99 13.59
C GLN A 36 -12.99 9.60 12.23
N ALA A 37 -12.30 8.84 11.38
CA ALA A 37 -11.96 9.30 10.04
C ALA A 37 -13.21 9.53 9.18
N ALA A 38 -14.26 8.71 9.31
CA ALA A 38 -15.52 8.92 8.59
C ALA A 38 -16.21 10.26 8.92
N ARG A 39 -15.91 10.87 10.08
CA ARG A 39 -16.43 12.18 10.49
C ARG A 39 -15.48 13.34 10.19
N THR A 40 -14.29 13.03 9.68
CA THR A 40 -13.26 14.02 9.38
C THR A 40 -13.33 14.36 7.90
N LYS A 41 -13.75 15.59 7.59
CA LYS A 41 -13.72 16.13 6.23
C LYS A 41 -12.29 16.03 5.64
N GLY A 42 -12.18 15.54 4.42
CA GLY A 42 -10.89 15.31 3.75
C GLY A 42 -10.08 14.11 4.24
N SER A 43 -10.65 13.24 5.08
CA SER A 43 -9.97 11.98 5.45
C SER A 43 -9.93 11.00 4.29
N TYR A 44 -9.12 9.95 4.44
CA TYR A 44 -9.05 8.86 3.46
C TYR A 44 -10.13 7.79 3.65
N ASN A 45 -11.01 7.95 4.65
CA ASN A 45 -12.15 7.07 4.85
C ASN A 45 -13.31 7.48 3.92
N LEU A 46 -13.07 7.31 2.61
CA LEU A 46 -13.99 7.71 1.55
C LEU A 46 -15.28 6.88 1.54
N ALA A 47 -15.24 5.67 2.11
CA ALA A 47 -16.41 4.79 2.21
C ALA A 47 -17.28 5.09 3.44
N GLY A 48 -16.91 6.07 4.29
CA GLY A 48 -17.68 6.45 5.47
C GLY A 48 -17.78 5.34 6.51
N ILE A 49 -16.73 4.52 6.66
CA ILE A 49 -16.71 3.37 7.56
C ILE A 49 -16.85 3.85 9.01
N ALA A 50 -17.93 3.44 9.67
CA ALA A 50 -18.20 3.75 11.07
C ALA A 50 -18.72 2.50 11.79
N ASP A 51 -17.82 1.55 12.07
CA ASP A 51 -18.12 0.28 12.73
C ASP A 51 -17.22 0.10 13.97
N PRO A 52 -17.80 -0.02 15.19
CA PRO A 52 -17.02 -0.19 16.41
C PRO A 52 -16.19 -1.48 16.44
N VAL A 53 -16.59 -2.52 15.69
CA VAL A 53 -15.80 -3.76 15.55
C VAL A 53 -14.55 -3.49 14.72
N ILE A 54 -14.66 -2.69 13.66
CA ILE A 54 -13.49 -2.27 12.85
C ILE A 54 -12.54 -1.43 13.70
N ASP A 55 -13.05 -0.46 14.46
CA ASP A 55 -12.23 0.36 15.36
C ASP A 55 -11.49 -0.52 16.39
N ALA A 56 -12.19 -1.46 17.02
CA ALA A 56 -11.59 -2.37 17.99
C ALA A 56 -10.50 -3.26 17.36
N LEU A 57 -10.70 -3.72 16.12
CA LEU A 57 -9.71 -4.52 15.40
C LEU A 57 -8.48 -3.69 15.00
N ILE A 58 -8.64 -2.41 14.69
CA ILE A 58 -7.50 -1.49 14.47
C ILE A 58 -6.68 -1.40 15.76
N GLU A 59 -7.30 -1.23 16.93
CA GLU A 59 -6.55 -1.21 18.20
C GLU A 59 -5.82 -2.54 18.47
N LYS A 60 -6.42 -3.68 18.12
CA LYS A 60 -5.75 -4.99 18.24
C LYS A 60 -4.56 -5.15 17.29
N ILE A 61 -4.63 -4.59 16.08
CA ILE A 61 -3.50 -4.54 15.16
C ILE A 61 -2.36 -3.70 15.73
N LEU A 62 -2.67 -2.55 16.32
CA LEU A 62 -1.69 -1.63 16.90
C LEU A 62 -1.04 -2.17 18.17
N GLY A 63 -1.82 -2.84 19.01
CA GLY A 63 -1.36 -3.43 20.26
C GLY A 63 -0.81 -4.85 20.14
N ALA A 64 -0.51 -5.34 18.93
CA ALA A 64 0.01 -6.69 18.75
C ALA A 64 1.49 -6.77 19.15
N ASP A 65 1.81 -7.60 20.15
CA ASP A 65 3.18 -7.74 20.68
C ASP A 65 4.10 -8.57 19.77
N ASN A 66 3.53 -9.40 18.90
CA ASN A 66 4.30 -10.27 18.02
C ASN A 66 3.63 -10.48 16.66
N ARG A 67 4.39 -11.08 15.72
CA ARG A 67 3.95 -11.26 14.34
C ARG A 67 2.73 -12.18 14.20
N ALA A 68 2.61 -13.19 15.06
CA ALA A 68 1.48 -14.12 14.99
C ALA A 68 0.18 -13.41 15.36
N ASP A 69 0.18 -12.66 16.46
CA ASP A 69 -0.97 -11.88 16.92
C ASP A 69 -1.37 -10.81 15.90
N LEU A 70 -0.38 -10.08 15.35
CA LEU A 70 -0.62 -9.11 14.30
C LEU A 70 -1.27 -9.75 13.07
N THR A 71 -0.79 -10.93 12.66
CA THR A 71 -1.34 -11.66 11.51
C THR A 71 -2.78 -12.08 11.75
N VAL A 72 -3.10 -12.54 12.96
CA VAL A 72 -4.47 -12.93 13.35
C VAL A 72 -5.39 -11.70 13.35
N ALA A 73 -4.96 -10.60 13.98
CA ALA A 73 -5.73 -9.36 14.02
C ALA A 73 -5.99 -8.79 12.62
N CYS A 74 -4.98 -8.76 11.75
CA CYS A 74 -5.13 -8.31 10.36
C CYS A 74 -6.11 -9.19 9.56
N ARG A 75 -6.06 -10.51 9.75
CA ARG A 75 -7.01 -11.44 9.10
C ARG A 75 -8.43 -11.26 9.60
N ALA A 76 -8.62 -11.00 10.89
CA ALA A 76 -9.93 -10.70 11.45
C ALA A 76 -10.48 -9.38 10.88
N PHE A 77 -9.67 -8.34 10.86
CA PHE A 77 -9.98 -7.06 10.22
C PHE A 77 -10.41 -7.23 8.76
N ASP A 78 -9.61 -7.94 7.95
CA ASP A 78 -9.91 -8.16 6.53
C ASP A 78 -11.28 -8.84 6.31
N ARG A 79 -11.63 -9.81 7.15
CA ARG A 79 -12.93 -10.51 7.06
C ARG A 79 -14.10 -9.57 7.37
N VAL A 80 -13.99 -8.79 8.45
CA VAL A 80 -15.05 -7.84 8.86
C VAL A 80 -15.19 -6.74 7.82
N PHE A 81 -14.08 -6.15 7.38
CA PHE A 81 -14.06 -5.12 6.35
C PHE A 81 -14.71 -5.60 5.05
N ARG A 82 -14.37 -6.81 4.57
CA ARG A 82 -14.97 -7.36 3.35
C ARG A 82 -16.45 -7.69 3.51
N ALA A 83 -16.89 -8.10 4.71
CA ALA A 83 -18.31 -8.35 4.98
C ALA A 83 -19.16 -7.06 4.90
N GLY A 84 -18.57 -5.90 5.24
CA GLY A 84 -19.21 -4.59 5.18
C GLY A 84 -19.40 -4.03 3.75
N ARG A 85 -18.79 -4.65 2.73
CA ARG A 85 -18.93 -4.26 1.31
C ARG A 85 -18.59 -2.79 1.00
N TYR A 86 -17.67 -2.20 1.77
CA TYR A 86 -17.22 -0.81 1.59
C TYR A 86 -16.46 -0.56 0.28
N TRP A 87 -16.01 -1.62 -0.38
CA TRP A 87 -15.14 -1.51 -1.54
C TRP A 87 -15.40 -2.64 -2.55
N VAL A 88 -15.29 -2.31 -3.83
CA VAL A 88 -15.20 -3.25 -4.94
C VAL A 88 -13.74 -3.32 -5.40
N PRO A 89 -13.00 -4.41 -5.10
CA PRO A 89 -11.62 -4.55 -5.53
C PRO A 89 -11.48 -4.52 -7.04
N GLN A 90 -10.45 -3.84 -7.53
CA GLN A 90 -10.14 -3.77 -8.96
C GLN A 90 -8.96 -4.68 -9.28
N TRP A 91 -7.85 -4.11 -9.76
CA TRP A 91 -6.68 -4.83 -10.24
C TRP A 91 -5.42 -4.42 -9.48
N TYR A 92 -4.39 -5.26 -9.57
CA TYR A 92 -3.04 -4.94 -9.12
C TYR A 92 -2.02 -5.54 -10.10
N ALA A 93 -0.83 -4.94 -10.18
CA ALA A 93 0.29 -5.52 -10.90
C ALA A 93 1.12 -6.38 -9.92
N HIS A 94 1.28 -7.67 -10.24
CA HIS A 94 2.08 -8.59 -9.41
C HIS A 94 3.59 -8.53 -9.74
N THR A 95 3.97 -7.81 -10.79
CA THR A 95 5.36 -7.61 -11.22
C THR A 95 5.64 -6.16 -11.54
N HIS A 96 6.91 -5.78 -11.41
CA HIS A 96 7.42 -4.48 -11.84
C HIS A 96 8.05 -4.63 -13.22
N ARG A 97 7.59 -3.83 -14.19
CA ARG A 97 8.18 -3.79 -15.54
C ARG A 97 9.21 -2.69 -15.59
N LEU A 98 10.42 -3.02 -16.05
CA LEU A 98 11.56 -2.09 -16.06
C LEU A 98 12.34 -2.24 -17.36
N ALA A 99 12.86 -1.12 -17.83
CA ALA A 99 13.87 -1.08 -18.88
C ALA A 99 15.05 -0.28 -18.32
N TYR A 100 16.26 -0.81 -18.48
CA TYR A 100 17.48 -0.18 -18.01
C TYR A 100 18.62 -0.55 -18.95
N TRP A 101 19.62 0.32 -19.00
CA TRP A 101 20.85 0.05 -19.75
C TRP A 101 21.56 -1.16 -19.15
N ASP A 102 22.13 -2.03 -19.99
CA ASP A 102 22.96 -3.15 -19.53
C ASP A 102 24.34 -2.65 -19.05
N LEU A 103 24.31 -1.84 -17.99
CA LEU A 103 25.43 -1.21 -17.30
C LEU A 103 25.40 -1.54 -15.81
N PHE A 104 24.25 -2.02 -15.32
CA PHE A 104 24.00 -2.23 -13.90
C PHE A 104 24.05 -3.72 -13.53
N GLY A 105 24.57 -3.97 -12.33
CA GLY A 105 24.38 -5.22 -11.60
C GLY A 105 23.31 -5.04 -10.51
N HIS A 106 22.62 -6.12 -10.19
CA HIS A 106 21.64 -6.18 -9.11
C HIS A 106 21.53 -7.62 -8.58
N PRO A 107 20.97 -7.85 -7.38
CA PRO A 107 20.74 -9.19 -6.86
C PRO A 107 19.82 -10.00 -7.81
N GLU A 108 20.10 -11.30 -7.97
CA GLU A 108 19.26 -12.21 -8.78
C GLU A 108 17.83 -12.29 -8.23
N LYS A 109 17.69 -12.24 -6.90
CA LYS A 109 16.40 -12.19 -6.21
C LYS A 109 16.30 -10.89 -5.41
N PRO A 110 15.34 -10.00 -5.71
CA PRO A 110 15.13 -8.82 -4.91
C PRO A 110 14.65 -9.20 -3.49
N PRO A 111 14.91 -8.35 -2.48
CA PRO A 111 14.39 -8.56 -1.13
C PRO A 111 12.87 -8.69 -1.15
N ARG A 112 12.32 -9.60 -0.33
CA ARG A 112 10.89 -9.93 -0.29
C ARG A 112 9.96 -8.72 -0.12
N TYR A 113 10.41 -7.70 0.61
CA TYR A 113 9.65 -6.49 0.90
C TYR A 113 10.31 -5.23 0.31
N ALA A 114 11.13 -5.38 -0.73
CA ALA A 114 11.67 -4.24 -1.46
C ALA A 114 10.53 -3.44 -2.11
N GLN A 115 10.67 -2.13 -2.15
CA GLN A 115 9.85 -1.28 -2.99
C GLN A 115 10.26 -1.52 -4.45
N GLY A 116 9.32 -1.92 -5.30
CA GLY A 116 9.66 -2.20 -6.70
C GLY A 116 10.55 -3.44 -6.86
N VAL A 117 11.67 -3.25 -7.57
CA VAL A 117 12.76 -4.23 -7.68
C VAL A 117 13.97 -3.87 -6.80
N GLY A 118 13.82 -2.86 -5.95
CA GLY A 118 14.90 -2.28 -5.15
C GLY A 118 15.81 -1.29 -5.89
N ALA A 119 15.54 -0.97 -7.15
CA ALA A 119 16.27 0.10 -7.85
C ALA A 119 15.84 1.48 -7.34
N PRO A 120 16.77 2.44 -7.14
CA PRO A 120 18.23 2.31 -7.32
C PRO A 120 18.96 1.74 -6.09
N ASP A 121 18.29 1.60 -4.95
CA ASP A 121 18.89 1.32 -3.64
C ASP A 121 19.76 0.06 -3.57
N ASN A 122 19.40 -1.02 -4.27
CA ASN A 122 20.15 -2.27 -4.28
C ASN A 122 20.88 -2.57 -5.61
N TRP A 123 21.05 -1.56 -6.47
CA TRP A 123 21.70 -1.70 -7.78
C TRP A 123 23.07 -1.01 -7.75
N TRP A 124 24.01 -1.47 -8.58
CA TRP A 124 25.33 -0.86 -8.71
C TRP A 124 25.77 -0.79 -10.16
N SER A 125 26.71 0.13 -10.44
CA SER A 125 27.39 0.17 -11.74
C SER A 125 28.32 -1.04 -11.86
N ASP A 126 28.15 -1.83 -12.91
CA ASP A 126 29.04 -2.95 -13.22
C ASP A 126 30.11 -2.49 -14.21
N ALA A 127 31.34 -2.34 -13.72
CA ALA A 127 32.45 -1.84 -14.52
C ALA A 127 32.71 -2.67 -15.80
N SER A 128 32.46 -3.99 -15.75
CA SER A 128 32.67 -4.86 -16.91
C SER A 128 31.62 -4.61 -17.99
N LYS A 129 30.37 -4.38 -17.59
CA LYS A 129 29.27 -4.05 -18.49
C LYS A 129 29.40 -2.65 -19.07
N VAL A 130 29.82 -1.69 -18.23
CA VAL A 130 30.10 -0.32 -18.67
C VAL A 130 31.18 -0.29 -19.75
N ALA A 131 32.32 -0.95 -19.51
CA ALA A 131 33.41 -1.00 -20.50
C ALA A 131 32.99 -1.63 -21.84
N LYS A 132 32.16 -2.69 -21.81
CA LYS A 132 31.61 -3.30 -23.03
C LYS A 132 30.70 -2.34 -23.80
N ALA A 133 29.83 -1.63 -23.09
CA ALA A 133 28.92 -0.68 -23.72
C ALA A 133 29.65 0.54 -24.32
N GLU A 134 30.78 0.95 -23.73
CA GLU A 134 31.64 2.01 -24.28
C GLU A 134 32.40 1.56 -25.53
N GLN A 135 32.88 0.32 -25.57
CA GLN A 135 33.55 -0.25 -26.76
C GLN A 135 32.59 -0.52 -27.93
N ALA A 136 31.29 -0.63 -27.67
CA ALA A 136 30.26 -0.85 -28.68
C ALA A 136 29.68 0.44 -29.29
N LYS A 137 30.13 1.61 -28.83
CA LYS A 137 29.79 2.93 -29.38
C LYS A 137 30.77 3.33 -30.47
#